data_AF-A0A9W7NFP8-F1
#
_entry.id   AF-A0A9W7NFP8-F1
#
_cell.length_a   1.000
_cell.length_b   1.000
_cell.length_c   1.000
_cell.angle_alpha   90.00
_cell.angle_beta   90.00
_cell.angle_gamma   90.00
#
_symmetry.space_group_name_H-M   'P 1'
#
loop_
_entity.id
_entity.type
_entity.pdbx_description
1 polymer ?
#
loop_
_entity_poly.entity_id
_entity_poly.type
_entity_poly.pdbx_seq_one_letter_code
_entity_poly.pdbx_strand_id
1 'polypeptide(L)'
;MRRPSHRASNTLQANCYALKFLYVWAAESGNDIEGRMLSGQFLKSHEITSLAGAASRHLDGVGDDVRSKPLKARKVVSLEQVRMGAPEVPRTVLKHTAANRLRTVVQYLTWLGQEGSNDLDLETASKRKVQLDAMAATLNEKAPRTKGRNVVGQREAPPVEVMDRLLAVLEPDSPDNPWTDLGLRLRNRLVVHLLYGLGIRRGEALGIKITDHVQWHQNRILIARNADDPTDPRKRQPVAKSLSRKIISERGGGA
;
A
#
# COMPACT_ATOMS: atom_id res chain seq x y z
N MET A 1 30.47 6.12 4.92
CA MET A 1 29.49 7.02 4.28
C MET A 1 28.13 6.33 4.25
N ARG A 2 27.18 6.72 5.12
CA ARG A 2 25.82 6.13 5.13
C ARG A 2 25.05 6.71 3.94
N ARG A 3 24.68 5.87 2.96
CA ARG A 3 23.76 6.30 1.89
C ARG A 3 22.45 6.80 2.52
N PRO A 4 21.86 7.90 2.04
CA PRO A 4 20.52 8.31 2.50
C PRO A 4 19.56 7.14 2.29
N SER A 5 18.68 6.91 3.27
CA SER A 5 17.76 5.77 3.25
C SER A 5 16.76 5.92 2.10
N HIS A 6 17.02 5.24 0.99
CA HIS A 6 16.07 5.19 -0.12
C HIS A 6 14.73 4.63 0.39
N ARG A 7 13.62 5.28 0.00
CA ARG A 7 12.27 4.78 0.30
C ARG A 7 12.10 3.42 -0.37
N ALA A 8 11.42 2.49 0.31
CA ALA A 8 11.14 1.18 -0.27
C ALA A 8 10.36 1.31 -1.59
N SER A 9 10.66 0.47 -2.59
CA SER A 9 10.02 0.52 -3.92
C SER A 9 8.48 0.52 -3.86
N ASN A 10 7.88 -0.29 -2.98
CA ASN A 10 6.43 -0.29 -2.74
C ASN A 10 5.89 1.07 -2.27
N THR A 11 6.66 1.80 -1.45
CA THR A 11 6.30 3.14 -0.99
C THR A 11 6.39 4.15 -2.14
N LEU A 12 7.42 4.05 -2.99
CA LEU A 12 7.54 4.87 -4.19
C LEU A 12 6.36 4.63 -5.14
N GLN A 13 6.03 3.36 -5.41
CA GLN A 13 4.89 3.00 -6.23
C GLN A 13 3.58 3.55 -5.66
N ALA A 14 3.35 3.40 -4.35
CA ALA A 14 2.17 3.96 -3.69
C ALA A 14 2.09 5.49 -3.81
N ASN A 15 3.23 6.18 -3.72
CA ASN A 15 3.29 7.62 -3.93
C ASN A 15 2.99 8.00 -5.39
N CYS A 16 3.57 7.30 -6.37
CA CYS A 16 3.28 7.54 -7.79
C CYS A 16 1.80 7.33 -8.10
N TYR A 17 1.15 6.32 -7.52
CA TYR A 17 -0.30 6.13 -7.66
C TYR A 17 -1.12 7.25 -7.03
N ALA A 18 -0.69 7.79 -5.88
CA ALA A 18 -1.35 8.94 -5.26
C ALA A 18 -1.20 10.21 -6.11
N LEU A 19 -0.05 10.41 -6.74
CA LEU A 19 0.17 11.51 -7.68
C LEU A 19 -0.63 11.32 -8.97
N LYS A 20 -0.65 10.11 -9.56
CA LYS A 20 -1.51 9.80 -10.71
C LYS A 20 -2.97 10.17 -10.41
N PHE A 21 -3.45 9.84 -9.20
CA PHE A 21 -4.78 10.25 -8.75
C PHE A 21 -4.99 11.76 -8.74
N LEU A 22 -4.05 12.53 -8.18
CA LEU A 22 -4.12 13.98 -8.15
C LEU A 22 -4.24 14.56 -9.56
N TYR A 23 -3.39 14.12 -10.49
CA TYR A 23 -3.40 14.64 -11.86
C TYR A 23 -4.65 14.24 -12.65
N VAL A 24 -5.18 13.04 -12.42
CA VAL A 24 -6.46 12.63 -12.99
C VAL A 24 -7.60 13.54 -12.50
N TRP A 25 -7.70 13.76 -11.19
CA TRP A 25 -8.68 14.68 -10.62
C TRP A 25 -8.51 16.12 -11.13
N ALA A 26 -7.26 16.57 -11.25
CA ALA A 26 -6.92 17.89 -11.74
C ALA A 26 -7.36 18.09 -13.20
N ALA A 27 -7.12 17.10 -14.06
CA ALA A 27 -7.55 17.10 -15.45
C ALA A 27 -9.08 17.14 -15.57
N GLU A 28 -9.81 16.36 -14.77
CA GLU A 28 -11.29 16.38 -14.73
C GLU A 28 -11.85 17.73 -14.26
N SER A 29 -11.15 18.38 -13.32
CA SER A 29 -11.58 19.66 -12.74
C SER A 29 -11.12 20.88 -13.55
N GLY A 30 -10.32 20.68 -14.60
CA GLY A 30 -9.73 21.77 -15.40
C GLY A 30 -8.67 22.58 -14.64
N ASN A 31 -7.99 21.95 -13.67
CA ASN A 31 -7.02 22.60 -12.80
C ASN A 31 -5.58 22.30 -13.22
N ASP A 32 -4.81 23.34 -13.58
CA ASP A 32 -3.36 23.23 -13.68
C ASP A 32 -2.75 23.31 -12.27
N ILE A 33 -2.44 22.15 -11.68
CA ILE A 33 -1.89 22.08 -10.31
C ILE A 33 -0.47 22.61 -10.26
N GLU A 34 0.36 22.38 -11.29
CA GLU A 34 1.75 22.80 -11.25
C GLU A 34 1.89 24.32 -11.30
N GLY A 35 1.30 24.94 -12.34
CA GLY A 35 1.35 26.39 -12.48
C GLY A 35 0.69 27.13 -11.31
N ARG A 36 -0.43 26.62 -10.79
CA ARG A 36 -1.12 27.22 -9.64
C ARG A 36 -0.30 27.15 -8.36
N MET A 37 0.26 26.00 -8.04
CA MET A 37 1.03 25.84 -6.80
C MET A 37 2.32 26.67 -6.85
N LEU A 38 3.01 26.70 -7.99
CA LEU A 38 4.21 27.51 -8.19
C LEU A 38 3.93 29.03 -8.14
N SER A 39 2.78 29.46 -8.67
CA SER A 39 2.37 30.87 -8.62
C SER A 39 1.74 31.32 -7.29
N GLY A 40 1.55 30.39 -6.33
CA GLY A 40 0.92 30.67 -5.04
C GLY A 40 -0.61 30.70 -5.05
N GLN A 41 -1.24 30.26 -6.15
CA GLN A 41 -2.70 30.15 -6.28
C GLN A 41 -3.23 28.81 -5.75
N PHE A 42 -3.20 28.64 -4.43
CA PHE A 42 -3.57 27.38 -3.76
C PHE A 42 -5.04 26.96 -3.96
N LEU A 43 -5.35 25.71 -3.59
CA LEU A 43 -6.69 25.14 -3.74
C LEU A 43 -7.71 25.81 -2.81
N LYS A 44 -8.88 26.11 -3.35
CA LYS A 44 -10.03 26.67 -2.61
C LYS A 44 -10.77 25.57 -1.85
N SER A 45 -11.57 25.96 -0.85
CA SER A 45 -12.29 25.03 0.02
C SER A 45 -13.19 24.00 -0.71
N HIS A 46 -13.87 24.41 -1.79
CA HIS A 46 -14.70 23.50 -2.59
C HIS A 46 -13.85 22.50 -3.38
N GLU A 47 -12.69 22.91 -3.88
CA GLU A 47 -11.73 22.04 -4.59
C GLU A 47 -11.13 21.02 -3.64
N ILE A 48 -10.76 21.45 -2.43
CA ILE A 48 -10.29 20.57 -1.35
C ILE A 48 -11.34 19.51 -1.01
N THR A 49 -12.61 19.90 -0.92
CA THR A 49 -13.71 18.97 -0.63
C THR A 49 -13.94 17.99 -1.79
N SER A 50 -13.86 18.48 -3.04
CA SER A 50 -13.93 17.65 -4.25
C SER A 50 -12.79 16.62 -4.29
N LEU A 51 -11.55 17.05 -4.09
CA LEU A 51 -10.35 16.21 -4.06
C LEU A 51 -10.44 15.13 -2.96
N ALA A 52 -10.88 15.51 -1.75
CA ALA A 52 -11.07 14.57 -0.66
C ALA A 52 -12.14 13.51 -0.96
N GLY A 53 -13.25 13.91 -1.60
CA GLY A 53 -14.28 12.98 -2.07
C GLY A 53 -13.75 12.04 -3.16
N ALA A 54 -13.00 12.57 -4.12
CA ALA A 54 -12.39 11.79 -5.20
C ALA A 54 -11.36 10.78 -4.68
N ALA A 55 -10.64 11.07 -3.59
CA ALA A 55 -9.64 10.17 -3.02
C ALA A 55 -10.19 8.81 -2.59
N SER A 56 -11.50 8.75 -2.31
CA SER A 56 -12.23 7.53 -1.95
C SER A 56 -12.69 6.70 -3.15
N ARG A 57 -12.58 7.21 -4.38
CA ARG A 57 -12.99 6.51 -5.60
C ARG A 57 -11.87 5.61 -6.12
N HIS A 58 -12.24 4.56 -6.85
CA HIS A 58 -11.27 3.74 -7.56
C HIS A 58 -10.71 4.48 -8.78
N LEU A 59 -9.41 4.32 -9.06
CA LEU A 59 -8.74 4.96 -10.21
C LEU A 59 -9.12 4.31 -11.54
N ASP A 60 -9.40 3.01 -11.53
CA ASP A 60 -9.75 2.23 -12.73
C ASP A 60 -11.11 2.61 -13.36
N GLY A 61 -11.83 3.59 -12.79
CA GLY A 61 -12.97 4.23 -13.45
C GLY A 61 -12.59 5.41 -14.35
N VAL A 62 -11.31 5.83 -14.34
CA VAL A 62 -10.87 7.12 -14.88
C VAL A 62 -9.59 7.00 -15.72
N GLY A 63 -9.21 5.78 -16.15
CA GLY A 63 -7.94 5.60 -16.86
C GLY A 63 -7.74 4.24 -17.52
N ASP A 64 -8.83 3.56 -17.90
CA ASP A 64 -8.73 2.60 -19.00
C ASP A 64 -8.78 3.41 -20.29
N ASP A 65 -7.76 3.19 -21.12
CA ASP A 65 -7.46 3.96 -22.31
C ASP A 65 -8.66 4.21 -23.22
N VAL A 66 -8.54 5.38 -23.86
CA VAL A 66 -9.13 5.82 -25.12
C VAL A 66 -8.85 4.80 -26.24
N ARG A 67 -9.48 3.63 -26.14
CA ARG A 67 -9.76 2.75 -27.27
C ARG A 67 -11.21 2.32 -27.12
N SER A 68 -12.06 3.18 -27.68
CA SER A 68 -13.45 2.94 -28.02
C SER A 68 -13.80 1.45 -28.16
N LYS A 69 -14.18 0.81 -27.05
CA LYS A 69 -15.28 -0.13 -27.14
C LYS A 69 -16.52 0.76 -27.09
N PRO A 70 -17.32 0.84 -28.16
CA PRO A 70 -18.59 1.54 -28.05
C PRO A 70 -19.29 0.94 -26.83
N LEU A 71 -19.61 1.79 -25.85
CA LEU A 71 -20.55 1.44 -24.81
C LEU A 71 -21.75 0.90 -25.57
N LYS A 72 -21.97 -0.43 -25.57
CA LYS A 72 -23.18 -1.00 -26.14
C LYS A 72 -24.30 -0.24 -25.44
N ALA A 73 -25.02 0.57 -26.20
CA ALA A 73 -26.20 1.24 -25.67
C ALA A 73 -27.01 0.15 -25.00
N ARG A 74 -27.16 0.22 -23.66
CA ARG A 74 -28.00 -0.74 -22.95
C ARG A 74 -29.34 -0.63 -23.65
N LYS A 75 -29.81 -1.75 -24.21
CA LYS A 75 -31.17 -1.83 -24.76
C LYS A 75 -32.08 -1.51 -23.58
N VAL A 76 -32.54 -0.27 -23.48
CA VAL A 76 -33.44 0.16 -22.41
C VAL A 76 -34.78 -0.47 -22.76
N VAL A 77 -35.03 -1.66 -22.23
CA VAL A 77 -36.29 -2.38 -22.45
C VAL A 77 -37.40 -1.78 -21.58
N SER A 78 -37.05 -0.98 -20.56
CA SER A 78 -38.01 -0.21 -19.75
C SER A 78 -37.31 0.90 -18.95
N LEU A 79 -37.85 2.12 -18.98
CA LEU A 79 -37.43 3.24 -18.12
C LEU A 79 -37.72 2.97 -16.63
N GLU A 80 -38.66 2.07 -16.35
CA GLU A 80 -39.08 1.68 -15.00
C GLU A 80 -38.03 0.79 -14.32
N GLN A 81 -37.37 -0.10 -15.06
CA GLN A 81 -36.22 -0.87 -14.56
C GLN A 81 -35.00 0.00 -14.23
N VAL A 82 -34.84 1.15 -14.91
CA VAL A 82 -33.79 2.13 -14.60
C VAL A 82 -34.12 2.91 -13.33
N ARG A 83 -35.41 3.21 -13.09
CA ARG A 83 -35.88 3.85 -11.85
C ARG A 83 -35.83 2.92 -10.62
N MET A 84 -36.02 1.62 -10.84
CA MET A 84 -36.03 0.59 -9.79
C MET A 84 -34.67 -0.11 -9.58
N GLY A 85 -33.68 0.17 -10.42
CA GLY A 85 -32.32 -0.34 -10.28
C GLY A 85 -31.61 0.36 -9.12
N ALA A 86 -31.12 -0.40 -8.14
CA ALA A 86 -30.27 0.14 -7.08
C ALA A 86 -29.14 0.98 -7.72
N PRO A 87 -28.85 2.19 -7.22
CA PRO A 87 -27.82 3.04 -7.79
C PRO A 87 -26.51 2.24 -7.86
N GLU A 88 -25.86 2.29 -9.02
CA GLU A 88 -24.58 1.62 -9.22
C GLU A 88 -23.58 2.23 -8.24
N VAL A 89 -23.30 1.51 -7.14
CA VAL A 89 -22.43 2.03 -6.08
C VAL A 89 -21.02 2.09 -6.66
N PRO A 90 -20.43 3.30 -6.83
CA PRO A 90 -19.11 3.41 -7.40
C PRO A 90 -18.12 2.66 -6.51
N ARG A 91 -17.21 1.89 -7.13
CA ARG A 91 -16.20 1.14 -6.38
C ARG A 91 -15.39 2.12 -5.53
N THR A 92 -15.45 1.93 -4.21
CA THR A 92 -14.71 2.77 -3.26
C THR A 92 -13.48 2.05 -2.74
N VAL A 93 -12.44 2.81 -2.42
CA VAL A 93 -11.25 2.29 -1.75
C VAL A 93 -11.44 2.28 -0.23
N LEU A 94 -10.64 1.47 0.46
CA LEU A 94 -10.63 1.45 1.91
C LEU A 94 -10.22 2.83 2.47
N LYS A 95 -10.81 3.22 3.61
CA LYS A 95 -10.54 4.53 4.27
C LYS A 95 -9.05 4.81 4.45
N HIS A 96 -8.27 3.80 4.81
CA HIS A 96 -6.81 3.94 4.98
C HIS A 96 -6.09 4.23 3.66
N THR A 97 -6.56 3.69 2.55
CA THR A 97 -6.03 3.95 1.21
C THR A 97 -6.31 5.40 0.82
N ALA A 98 -7.55 5.86 0.98
CA ALA A 98 -7.92 7.25 0.73
C ALA A 98 -7.13 8.23 1.61
N ALA A 99 -6.98 7.94 2.90
CA ALA A 99 -6.19 8.75 3.83
C ALA A 99 -4.70 8.81 3.43
N ASN A 100 -4.11 7.68 3.01
CA ASN A 100 -2.72 7.66 2.54
C ASN A 100 -2.54 8.44 1.24
N ARG A 101 -3.48 8.33 0.29
CA ARG A 101 -3.48 9.14 -0.94
C ARG A 101 -3.46 10.63 -0.62
N LEU A 102 -4.41 11.09 0.21
CA LEU A 102 -4.49 12.51 0.60
C LEU A 102 -3.23 12.97 1.32
N ARG A 103 -2.66 12.17 2.23
CA ARG A 103 -1.42 12.53 2.91
C ARG A 103 -0.25 12.70 1.94
N THR A 104 -0.10 11.80 0.97
CA THR A 104 0.93 11.95 -0.07
C THR A 104 0.70 13.18 -0.94
N VAL A 105 -0.56 13.43 -1.32
CA VAL A 105 -0.94 14.61 -2.11
C VAL A 105 -0.64 15.91 -1.36
N VAL A 106 -0.99 16.00 -0.08
CA VAL A 106 -0.67 17.16 0.75
C VAL A 106 0.84 17.39 0.81
N GLN A 107 1.64 16.35 1.06
CA GLN A 107 3.10 16.47 1.08
C GLN A 107 3.65 17.00 -0.24
N TYR A 108 3.12 16.52 -1.36
CA TYR A 108 3.53 16.95 -2.70
C TYR A 108 3.14 18.42 -2.97
N LEU A 109 1.89 18.80 -2.70
CA LEU A 109 1.43 20.18 -2.88
C LEU A 109 2.19 21.15 -1.96
N THR A 110 2.43 20.78 -0.70
CA THR A 110 3.23 21.59 0.22
C THR A 110 4.65 21.79 -0.30
N TRP A 111 5.31 20.73 -0.80
CA TRP A 111 6.63 20.87 -1.41
C TRP A 111 6.61 21.79 -2.64
N LEU A 112 5.65 21.59 -3.54
CA LEU A 112 5.54 22.35 -4.78
C LEU A 112 5.25 23.84 -4.54
N GLY A 113 4.41 24.16 -3.54
CA GLY A 113 4.14 25.54 -3.13
C GLY A 113 5.32 26.22 -2.45
N GLN A 114 6.15 25.46 -1.72
CA GLN A 114 7.41 25.95 -1.16
C GLN A 114 8.39 26.29 -2.28
N GLU A 115 8.51 25.42 -3.29
CA GLU A 115 9.40 25.63 -4.43
C GLU A 115 9.08 26.94 -5.17
N GLY A 116 7.80 27.21 -5.42
CA GLY A 116 7.35 28.47 -6.03
C GLY A 116 7.50 29.72 -5.16
N SER A 117 8.02 29.57 -3.94
CA SER A 117 8.26 30.68 -3.01
C SER A 117 9.75 30.95 -2.76
N ASN A 118 10.65 30.14 -3.31
CA ASN A 118 12.10 30.22 -3.05
C ASN A 118 12.72 31.56 -3.51
N ASP A 119 12.27 32.11 -4.64
CA ASP A 119 12.84 33.32 -5.25
C ASP A 119 12.08 34.61 -4.87
N LEU A 120 11.16 34.54 -3.91
CA LEU A 120 10.35 35.68 -3.50
C LEU A 120 11.00 36.46 -2.35
N ASP A 121 10.58 37.72 -2.20
CA ASP A 121 10.89 38.49 -1.00
C ASP A 121 10.27 37.84 0.25
N LEU A 122 10.87 38.10 1.41
CA LEU A 122 10.50 37.48 2.68
C LEU A 122 9.03 37.72 3.06
N GLU A 123 8.48 38.90 2.75
CA GLU A 123 7.11 39.25 3.10
C GLU A 123 6.12 38.45 2.26
N THR A 124 6.32 38.41 0.94
CA THR A 124 5.49 37.64 0.00
C THR A 124 5.61 36.14 0.28
N ALA A 125 6.83 35.63 0.50
CA ALA A 125 7.06 34.23 0.86
C ALA A 125 6.33 33.86 2.17
N SER A 126 6.35 34.74 3.17
CA SER A 126 5.65 34.52 4.45
C SER A 126 4.13 34.47 4.27
N LYS A 127 3.56 35.38 3.48
CA LYS A 127 2.11 35.38 3.17
C LYS A 127 1.70 34.10 2.44
N ARG A 128 2.47 33.67 1.44
CA ARG A 128 2.22 32.41 0.72
C ARG A 128 2.31 31.21 1.64
N LYS A 129 3.32 31.16 2.52
CA LYS A 129 3.49 30.08 3.49
C LYS A 129 2.26 29.92 4.39
N VAL A 130 1.71 31.02 4.92
CA VAL A 130 0.48 30.97 5.74
C VAL A 130 -0.70 30.38 4.96
N GLN A 131 -0.88 30.79 3.70
CA GLN A 131 -1.96 30.26 2.87
C GLN A 131 -1.76 28.78 2.51
N LEU A 132 -0.50 28.38 2.25
CA LEU A 132 -0.12 26.99 1.97
C LEU A 132 -0.37 26.08 3.18
N ASP A 133 0.05 26.52 4.36
CA ASP A 133 -0.14 25.80 5.62
C ASP A 133 -1.63 25.66 5.95
N ALA A 134 -2.43 26.70 5.69
CA ALA A 134 -3.88 26.64 5.84
C ALA A 134 -4.52 25.60 4.89
N MET A 135 -4.16 25.60 3.60
CA MET A 135 -4.63 24.61 2.62
C MET A 135 -4.24 23.18 3.04
N ALA A 136 -2.98 22.98 3.46
CA ALA A 136 -2.48 21.70 3.92
C ALA A 136 -3.22 21.21 5.17
N ALA A 137 -3.53 22.10 6.11
CA ALA A 137 -4.31 21.79 7.30
C ALA A 137 -5.74 21.35 6.93
N THR A 138 -6.43 22.10 6.06
CA THR A 138 -7.78 21.74 5.62
C THR A 138 -7.82 20.39 4.89
N LEU A 139 -6.85 20.11 4.02
CA LEU A 139 -6.75 18.81 3.34
C LEU A 139 -6.51 17.66 4.32
N ASN A 140 -5.64 17.86 5.32
CA ASN A 140 -5.40 16.86 6.37
C ASN A 140 -6.65 16.62 7.23
N GLU A 141 -7.43 17.66 7.53
CA GLU A 141 -8.69 17.53 8.27
C GLU A 141 -9.74 16.72 7.49
N LYS A 142 -9.81 16.92 6.17
CA LYS A 142 -10.70 16.15 5.28
C LYS A 142 -10.23 14.72 5.05
N ALA A 143 -9.01 14.36 5.43
CA ALA A 143 -8.54 12.98 5.29
C ALA A 143 -9.36 12.04 6.19
N PRO A 144 -9.85 10.90 5.66
CA PRO A 144 -10.63 9.96 6.45
C PRO A 144 -9.89 9.52 7.71
N ARG A 145 -10.48 9.76 8.89
CA ARG A 145 -9.95 9.23 10.14
C ARG A 145 -10.04 7.71 10.12
N THR A 146 -8.89 7.05 10.09
CA THR A 146 -8.82 5.62 10.34
C THR A 146 -8.77 5.40 11.85
N LYS A 147 -9.73 4.64 12.41
CA LYS A 147 -9.58 4.13 13.77
C LYS A 147 -8.24 3.42 13.88
N GLY A 148 -7.52 3.65 14.98
CA GLY A 148 -6.21 3.06 15.22
C GLY A 148 -6.23 1.54 15.06
N ARG A 149 -5.05 0.94 14.85
CA ARG A 149 -4.85 -0.51 14.62
C ARG A 149 -5.30 -1.40 15.79
N ASN A 150 -5.78 -0.80 16.90
CA ASN A 150 -6.22 -1.46 18.12
C ASN A 150 -7.75 -1.30 18.22
N VAL A 151 -8.48 -2.12 17.47
CA VAL A 151 -9.94 -2.26 17.62
C VAL A 151 -10.16 -3.68 18.16
N VAL A 152 -10.99 -3.84 19.18
CA VAL A 152 -11.47 -5.14 19.66
C VAL A 152 -12.05 -5.91 18.46
N GLY A 153 -11.63 -7.18 18.26
CA GLY A 153 -11.94 -7.95 17.04
C GLY A 153 -10.91 -7.84 15.91
N GLN A 154 -9.63 -7.61 16.23
CA GLN A 154 -8.52 -7.77 15.26
C GLN A 154 -8.49 -9.21 14.73
N ARG A 155 -7.74 -9.43 13.64
CA ARG A 155 -7.41 -10.77 13.15
C ARG A 155 -6.60 -11.50 14.22
N GLU A 156 -7.30 -12.24 15.08
CA GLU A 156 -6.70 -13.13 16.05
C GLU A 156 -5.95 -14.26 15.33
N ALA A 157 -4.98 -14.85 16.01
CA ALA A 157 -4.43 -16.11 15.54
C ALA A 157 -5.60 -17.09 15.33
N PRO A 158 -5.58 -17.92 14.28
CA PRO A 158 -6.58 -18.97 14.16
C PRO A 158 -6.63 -19.79 15.46
N PRO A 159 -7.80 -20.32 15.85
CA PRO A 159 -7.91 -21.23 16.97
C PRO A 159 -6.87 -22.35 16.88
N VAL A 160 -6.43 -22.86 18.03
CA VAL A 160 -5.36 -23.87 18.11
C VAL A 160 -5.72 -25.09 17.26
N GLU A 161 -6.99 -25.50 17.27
CA GLU A 161 -7.50 -26.64 16.51
C GLU A 161 -7.36 -26.44 14.99
N VAL A 162 -7.55 -25.20 14.53
CA VAL A 162 -7.38 -24.84 13.11
C VAL A 162 -5.91 -24.88 12.73
N MET A 163 -5.02 -24.41 13.63
CA MET A 163 -3.58 -24.47 13.40
C MET A 163 -3.07 -25.91 13.41
N ASP A 164 -3.51 -26.74 14.34
CA ASP A 164 -3.14 -28.16 14.42
C ASP A 164 -3.60 -28.91 13.17
N ARG A 165 -4.85 -28.67 12.73
CA ARG A 165 -5.36 -29.23 11.48
C ARG A 165 -4.53 -28.78 10.28
N LEU A 166 -4.17 -27.49 10.20
CA LEU A 166 -3.33 -26.97 9.13
C LEU A 166 -1.96 -27.68 9.11
N LEU A 167 -1.32 -27.84 10.26
CA LEU A 167 -0.03 -28.53 10.37
C LEU A 167 -0.14 -30.01 9.97
N ALA A 168 -1.20 -30.70 10.35
CA ALA A 168 -1.46 -32.08 9.94
C ALA A 168 -1.70 -32.24 8.43
N VAL A 169 -2.41 -31.29 7.79
CA VAL A 169 -2.63 -31.29 6.33
C VAL A 169 -1.33 -31.01 5.56
N LEU A 170 -0.38 -30.30 6.18
CA LEU A 170 0.90 -29.96 5.56
C LEU A 170 1.91 -31.11 5.55
N GLU A 171 1.64 -32.21 6.27
CA GLU A 171 2.49 -33.39 6.22
C GLU A 171 2.58 -33.93 4.77
N PRO A 172 3.77 -34.31 4.27
CA PRO A 172 3.96 -34.65 2.86
C PRO A 172 3.20 -35.90 2.40
N ASP A 173 2.87 -36.79 3.33
CA ASP A 173 2.11 -38.02 3.15
C ASP A 173 0.61 -37.83 3.42
N SER A 174 0.19 -36.65 3.90
CA SER A 174 -1.21 -36.38 4.19
C SER A 174 -2.08 -36.50 2.92
N PRO A 175 -3.17 -37.29 2.94
CA PRO A 175 -4.07 -37.42 1.80
C PRO A 175 -4.83 -36.11 1.50
N ASP A 176 -4.96 -35.24 2.51
CA ASP A 176 -5.64 -33.94 2.40
C ASP A 176 -4.71 -32.82 1.91
N ASN A 177 -3.44 -33.13 1.63
CA ASN A 177 -2.48 -32.14 1.16
C ASN A 177 -2.86 -31.66 -0.25
N PRO A 178 -3.10 -30.35 -0.46
CA PRO A 178 -3.62 -29.84 -1.73
C PRO A 178 -2.60 -29.87 -2.87
N TRP A 179 -1.31 -30.10 -2.58
CA TRP A 179 -0.27 -30.18 -3.60
C TRP A 179 0.00 -31.63 -3.98
N THR A 180 0.17 -31.92 -5.26
CA THR A 180 0.48 -33.27 -5.74
C THR A 180 1.98 -33.54 -5.82
N ASP A 181 2.77 -32.53 -6.13
CA ASP A 181 4.23 -32.62 -6.21
C ASP A 181 4.91 -32.65 -4.83
N LEU A 182 5.78 -33.62 -4.59
CA LEU A 182 6.49 -33.80 -3.32
C LEU A 182 7.39 -32.59 -2.99
N GLY A 183 8.04 -32.01 -4.00
CA GLY A 183 8.88 -30.82 -3.82
C GLY A 183 8.07 -29.62 -3.32
N LEU A 184 6.89 -29.38 -3.90
CA LEU A 184 5.94 -28.35 -3.45
C LEU A 184 5.43 -28.62 -2.04
N ARG A 185 5.11 -29.87 -1.69
CA ARG A 185 4.69 -30.26 -0.33
C ARG A 185 5.76 -29.90 0.69
N LEU A 186 7.00 -30.37 0.48
CA LEU A 186 8.13 -30.12 1.38
C LEU A 186 8.43 -28.61 1.51
N ARG A 187 8.48 -27.89 0.39
CA ARG A 187 8.74 -26.45 0.37
C ARG A 187 7.67 -25.67 1.14
N ASN A 188 6.39 -25.94 0.88
CA ASN A 188 5.30 -25.18 1.50
C ASN A 188 5.17 -25.51 2.99
N ARG A 189 5.35 -26.78 3.36
CA ARG A 189 5.46 -27.19 4.78
C ARG A 189 6.54 -26.38 5.50
N LEU A 190 7.76 -26.35 4.95
CA LEU A 190 8.88 -25.59 5.54
C LEU A 190 8.53 -24.09 5.70
N VAL A 191 7.97 -23.47 4.66
CA VAL A 191 7.58 -22.04 4.71
C VAL A 191 6.55 -21.79 5.81
N VAL A 192 5.55 -22.65 5.97
CA VAL A 192 4.53 -22.49 7.01
C VAL A 192 5.14 -22.67 8.40
N HIS A 193 5.98 -23.69 8.62
CA HIS A 193 6.66 -23.86 9.91
C HIS A 193 7.57 -22.67 10.26
N LEU A 194 8.28 -22.09 9.28
CA LEU A 194 9.09 -20.89 9.51
C LEU A 194 8.23 -19.69 9.91
N LEU A 195 7.09 -19.48 9.24
CA LEU A 195 6.17 -18.40 9.57
C LEU A 195 5.52 -18.59 10.95
N TYR A 196 5.09 -19.82 11.24
CA TYR A 196 4.43 -20.17 12.49
C TYR A 196 5.39 -20.15 13.68
N GLY A 197 6.52 -20.85 13.57
CA GLY A 197 7.49 -20.99 14.66
C GLY A 197 8.30 -19.73 14.96
N LEU A 198 8.62 -18.92 13.94
CA LEU A 198 9.47 -17.73 14.13
C LEU A 198 8.69 -16.41 14.13
N GLY A 199 7.38 -16.44 13.79
CA GLY A 199 6.55 -15.24 13.69
C GLY A 199 7.06 -14.21 12.68
N ILE A 200 7.86 -14.63 11.70
CA ILE A 200 8.46 -13.73 10.71
C ILE A 200 7.45 -13.30 9.65
N ARG A 201 7.67 -12.13 9.05
CA ARG A 201 6.82 -11.64 7.96
C ARG A 201 7.13 -12.41 6.68
N ARG A 202 6.13 -12.57 5.79
CA ARG A 202 6.30 -13.20 4.46
C ARG A 202 7.53 -12.69 3.70
N GLY A 203 7.76 -11.36 3.68
CA GLY A 203 8.91 -10.77 3.00
C GLY A 203 10.26 -11.14 3.63
N GLU A 204 10.28 -11.39 4.95
CA GLU A 204 11.48 -11.86 5.65
C GLU A 204 11.74 -13.33 5.30
N ALA A 205 10.72 -14.18 5.35
CA ALA A 205 10.83 -15.60 5.00
C ALA A 205 11.34 -15.81 3.56
N LEU A 206 10.81 -15.04 2.60
CA LEU A 206 11.22 -15.13 1.20
C LEU A 206 12.62 -14.57 0.91
N GLY A 207 13.20 -13.82 1.85
CA GLY A 207 14.55 -13.25 1.77
C GLY A 207 15.62 -14.10 2.44
N ILE A 208 15.27 -15.25 3.04
CA ILE A 208 16.25 -16.16 3.67
C ILE A 208 17.12 -16.82 2.59
N LYS A 209 18.43 -16.77 2.78
CA LYS A 209 19.42 -17.46 1.94
C LYS A 209 20.11 -18.57 2.74
N ILE A 210 20.25 -19.75 2.13
CA ILE A 210 20.88 -20.91 2.79
C ILE A 210 22.35 -20.62 3.13
N THR A 211 23.08 -19.92 2.26
CA THR A 211 24.52 -19.67 2.39
C THR A 211 24.88 -18.85 3.62
N ASP A 212 24.21 -17.70 3.80
CA ASP A 212 24.68 -16.67 4.74
C ASP A 212 23.73 -16.46 5.92
N HIS A 213 22.47 -16.89 5.79
CA HIS A 213 21.45 -16.58 6.79
C HIS A 213 21.17 -17.74 7.75
N VAL A 214 21.51 -18.98 7.38
CA VAL A 214 21.24 -20.16 8.22
C VAL A 214 22.52 -20.59 8.93
N GLN A 215 22.53 -20.46 10.25
CA GLN A 215 23.64 -20.86 11.11
C GLN A 215 23.31 -22.21 11.74
N TRP A 216 23.63 -23.29 11.02
CA TRP A 216 23.28 -24.67 11.37
C TRP A 216 23.75 -25.07 12.78
N HIS A 217 25.01 -24.78 13.11
CA HIS A 217 25.58 -25.13 14.42
C HIS A 217 24.93 -24.40 15.60
N GLN A 218 24.33 -23.25 15.35
CA GLN A 218 23.74 -22.40 16.40
C GLN A 218 22.21 -22.45 16.40
N ASN A 219 21.58 -23.23 15.51
CA ASN A 219 20.13 -23.24 15.28
C ASN A 219 19.56 -21.81 15.12
N ARG A 220 20.26 -20.97 14.35
CA ARG A 220 19.91 -19.55 14.20
C ARG A 220 19.63 -19.21 12.74
N ILE A 221 18.63 -18.35 12.55
CA ILE A 221 18.32 -17.77 11.26
C ILE A 221 18.49 -16.25 11.37
N LEU A 222 19.33 -15.70 10.50
CA LEU A 222 19.49 -14.26 10.31
C LEU A 222 18.39 -13.76 9.37
N ILE A 223 17.54 -12.88 9.88
CA ILE A 223 16.64 -12.11 9.05
C ILE A 223 17.39 -10.84 8.63
N ALA A 224 17.94 -10.86 7.42
CA ALA A 224 18.64 -9.73 6.83
C ALA A 224 17.69 -8.83 6.04
N ARG A 225 18.02 -7.54 5.95
CA ARG A 225 17.33 -6.59 5.08
C ARG A 225 18.15 -6.44 3.80
N ASN A 226 17.88 -7.31 2.83
CA ASN A 226 18.55 -7.33 1.53
C ASN A 226 17.63 -6.67 0.50
N ALA A 227 17.60 -5.33 0.48
CA ALA A 227 16.94 -4.61 -0.60
C ALA A 227 17.89 -4.53 -1.80
N ASP A 228 17.34 -4.67 -3.01
CA ASP A 228 18.05 -4.52 -4.28
C ASP A 228 19.25 -5.47 -4.43
N ASP A 229 19.04 -6.73 -4.04
CA ASP A 229 20.06 -7.77 -4.07
C ASP A 229 20.35 -8.18 -5.53
N PRO A 230 21.57 -7.95 -6.06
CA PRO A 230 21.88 -8.25 -7.46
C PRO A 230 21.85 -9.75 -7.76
N THR A 231 21.96 -10.60 -6.73
CA THR A 231 21.94 -12.06 -6.86
C THR A 231 20.52 -12.66 -6.83
N ASP A 232 19.49 -11.85 -6.56
CA ASP A 232 18.10 -12.29 -6.57
C ASP A 232 17.46 -12.02 -7.96
N PRO A 233 17.20 -13.06 -8.77
CA PRO A 233 16.68 -12.91 -10.13
C PRO A 233 15.20 -12.51 -10.18
N ARG A 234 14.51 -12.46 -9.03
CA ARG A 234 13.07 -12.18 -9.00
C ARG A 234 12.81 -10.73 -9.39
N LYS A 235 11.98 -10.54 -10.43
CA LYS A 235 11.49 -9.21 -10.87
C LYS A 235 10.87 -8.38 -9.73
N ARG A 236 10.25 -9.05 -8.75
CA ARG A 236 9.70 -8.44 -7.53
C ARG A 236 10.40 -9.05 -6.32
N GLN A 237 11.55 -8.50 -5.96
CA GLN A 237 12.31 -8.96 -4.80
C GLN A 237 11.51 -8.76 -3.50
N PRO A 238 11.58 -9.70 -2.55
CA PRO A 238 10.93 -9.57 -1.27
C PRO A 238 11.68 -8.54 -0.41
N VAL A 239 10.95 -7.54 0.08
CA VAL A 239 11.53 -6.49 0.93
C VAL A 239 11.08 -6.69 2.38
N ALA A 240 12.04 -6.83 3.28
CA ALA A 240 11.78 -6.82 4.71
C ALA A 240 11.41 -5.41 5.17
N LYS A 241 10.23 -5.26 5.79
CA LYS A 241 9.81 -3.99 6.40
C LYS A 241 10.56 -3.70 7.72
N SER A 242 10.99 -4.76 8.41
CA SER A 242 11.67 -4.70 9.69
C SER A 242 13.17 -4.49 9.53
N LEU A 243 13.84 -4.07 10.61
CA LEU A 243 15.29 -4.09 10.70
C LEU A 243 15.82 -5.53 10.82
N SER A 244 17.07 -5.71 10.41
CA SER A 244 17.75 -7.00 10.48
C SER A 244 17.88 -7.48 11.92
N ARG A 245 17.59 -8.77 12.17
CA ARG A 245 17.70 -9.39 13.50
C ARG A 245 18.05 -10.87 13.37
N LYS A 246 18.73 -11.42 14.39
CA LYS A 246 18.96 -12.85 14.53
C LYS A 246 17.81 -13.45 15.34
N ILE A 247 17.25 -14.55 14.87
CA ILE A 247 16.20 -15.29 15.57
C ILE A 247 16.73 -16.68 15.87
N ILE A 248 16.54 -17.13 17.11
CA ILE A 248 16.87 -18.49 17.54
C ILE A 248 15.70 -19.37 17.14
N SER A 249 15.98 -20.45 16.41
CA SER A 249 15.00 -21.51 16.19
C SER A 249 15.04 -22.41 17.40
N GLU A 250 14.15 -22.18 18.37
CA GLU A 250 13.97 -23.12 19.47
C GLU A 250 13.39 -24.41 18.89
N ARG A 251 13.95 -25.57 19.29
CA ARG A 251 13.24 -26.84 19.08
C ARG A 251 11.99 -26.73 19.94
N GLY A 252 10.81 -26.72 19.32
CA GLY A 252 9.58 -26.84 20.07
C GLY A 252 9.68 -28.07 20.97
N GLY A 253 9.69 -27.84 22.28
CA GLY A 253 9.42 -28.87 23.26
C GLY A 253 7.95 -29.25 23.14
N GLY A 254 7.65 -30.10 22.17
CA GLY A 254 6.45 -30.93 22.19
C GLY A 254 6.79 -32.18 23.00
N ALA A 255 5.96 -32.47 23.99
CA ALA A 255 5.94 -33.71 24.76
C ALA A 255 5.79 -34.94 23.84
#